data_AF-A0A3D4FRK6-F1
#
_entry.id   AF-A0A3D4FRK6-F1
#
_cell.length_a   1.000
_cell.length_b   1.000
_cell.length_c   1.000
_cell.angle_alpha   90.00
_cell.angle_beta   90.00
_cell.angle_gamma   90.00
#
_symmetry.space_group_name_H-M   'P 1'
#
loop_
_entity.id
_entity.type
_entity.pdbx_description
1 polymer ?
#
loop_
_entity_poly.entity_id
_entity_poly.type
_entity_poly.pdbx_seq_one_letter_code
_entity_poly.pdbx_strand_id
1 'polypeptide(L)' 'MSRLYFCVLVATIMLSLDAPSTAQEWPRFRGPDGAGITATPDDPSLPEPWSRSENVAWRTEIPGVGWGSQAER' A
#
# COMPACT_ATOMS: atom_id res chain seq x y z
N MET A 1 23.53 -16.11 -34.75
CA MET A 1 23.34 -16.95 -33.54
C MET A 1 23.61 -16.20 -32.24
N SER A 2 24.77 -15.54 -32.05
CA SER A 2 25.15 -14.85 -30.80
C SER A 2 24.13 -13.82 -30.26
N ARG A 3 23.52 -13.00 -31.13
CA ARG A 3 22.49 -12.01 -30.74
C ARG A 3 21.21 -12.64 -30.18
N LEU A 4 20.81 -13.82 -30.70
CA LEU A 4 19.62 -14.52 -30.23
C LEU A 4 19.84 -15.11 -28.84
N TYR A 5 21.02 -15.70 -28.59
CA TYR A 5 21.41 -16.18 -27.26
C TYR A 5 21.49 -15.06 -26.23
N PHE A 6 22.00 -13.89 -26.64
CA PHE A 6 22.02 -12.72 -25.77
C PHE A 6 20.59 -12.26 -25.40
N CYS A 7 19.67 -12.20 -26.36
CA CYS A 7 18.27 -11.86 -26.10
C CYS A 7 17.57 -12.88 -25.19
N VAL A 8 17.82 -14.19 -25.42
CA VAL A 8 17.27 -15.25 -24.56
C VAL A 8 17.83 -15.15 -23.14
N LEU A 9 19.14 -14.94 -22.99
CA LEU A 9 19.78 -14.76 -21.67
C LEU A 9 19.18 -13.57 -20.92
N VAL A 10 19.05 -12.41 -21.58
CA VAL A 10 18.46 -11.20 -20.97
C VAL A 10 17.00 -11.41 -20.59
N ALA A 11 16.21 -12.07 -21.44
CA ALA A 11 14.82 -12.38 -21.15
C ALA A 11 14.68 -13.34 -19.96
N THR A 12 15.54 -14.35 -19.86
CA THR A 12 15.55 -15.29 -18.74
C THR A 12 15.95 -14.59 -17.44
N ILE A 13 16.93 -13.68 -17.47
CA ILE A 13 17.30 -12.87 -16.30
C ILE A 13 16.12 -12.00 -15.88
N MET A 14 15.50 -11.26 -16.79
CA MET A 14 14.35 -10.38 -16.47
C MET A 14 13.15 -11.15 -15.89
N LEU A 15 12.88 -12.38 -16.34
CA LEU A 15 11.83 -13.23 -15.77
C LEU A 15 12.14 -13.75 -14.36
N SER A 16 13.41 -13.72 -13.94
CA SER A 16 13.85 -14.26 -12.64
C SER A 16 13.90 -13.19 -11.54
N LEU A 17 13.65 -11.93 -11.87
CA LEU A 17 13.65 -10.82 -10.90
C LEU A 17 12.24 -10.63 -10.31
N ASP A 18 11.85 -11.53 -9.40
CA ASP A 18 10.76 -11.27 -8.48
C ASP A 18 11.28 -10.46 -7.30
N ALA A 19 11.07 -9.14 -7.32
CA ALA A 19 11.32 -8.33 -6.13
C ALA A 19 10.28 -8.71 -5.06
N PRO A 20 10.69 -9.01 -3.81
CA PRO A 20 9.72 -9.25 -2.75
C PRO A 20 8.86 -7.99 -2.59
N SER A 21 7.57 -8.10 -2.85
CA SER A 21 6.64 -7.03 -2.51
C SER A 21 6.47 -7.02 -1.00
N THR A 22 7.04 -6.00 -0.34
CA THR A 22 6.69 -5.70 1.05
C THR A 22 5.32 -5.02 1.06
N ALA A 23 4.28 -5.73 0.64
CA ALA A 23 2.93 -5.31 1.00
C ALA A 23 2.85 -5.37 2.53
N GLN A 24 2.34 -4.32 3.16
CA GLN A 24 2.22 -4.25 4.60
C GLN A 24 1.16 -5.30 5.02
N GLU A 25 1.62 -6.49 5.37
CA GLU A 25 0.78 -7.65 5.65
C GLU A 25 -0.17 -7.29 6.81
N TRP A 26 -1.49 -7.37 6.56
CA TRP A 26 -2.52 -7.01 7.53
C TRP A 26 -3.47 -8.22 7.71
N PRO A 27 -2.98 -9.32 8.30
CA PRO A 27 -3.67 -10.61 8.26
C PRO A 27 -4.87 -10.67 9.22
N ARG A 28 -5.05 -9.66 10.08
CA ARG A 28 -6.08 -9.61 11.12
C ARG A 28 -6.45 -8.17 11.46
N PHE A 29 -7.57 -8.00 12.17
CA PHE A 29 -7.95 -6.70 12.72
C PHE A 29 -6.81 -6.11 13.57
N ARG A 30 -6.46 -4.85 13.33
CA ARG A 30 -5.34 -4.12 13.96
C ARG A 30 -3.92 -4.60 13.61
N GLY A 31 -3.72 -5.26 12.47
CA GLY A 31 -2.40 -5.58 11.94
C GLY A 31 -1.78 -6.86 12.52
N PRO A 32 -0.53 -7.21 12.16
CA PRO A 32 0.10 -8.51 12.47
C PRO A 32 0.03 -8.91 13.95
N ASP A 33 0.36 -7.98 14.85
CA ASP A 33 0.36 -8.23 16.30
C ASP A 33 -0.99 -7.92 16.97
N GLY A 34 -1.96 -7.39 16.23
CA GLY A 34 -3.27 -6.97 16.75
C GLY A 34 -3.25 -5.74 17.65
N ALA A 35 -2.11 -5.06 17.79
CA ALA A 35 -1.96 -3.87 18.63
C ALA A 35 -2.50 -2.59 17.98
N GLY A 36 -2.54 -2.53 16.65
CA GLY A 36 -2.99 -1.34 15.90
C GLY A 36 -1.98 -0.19 15.94
N ILE A 37 -0.70 -0.52 16.08
CA ILE A 37 0.41 0.43 16.13
C ILE A 37 1.28 0.19 14.90
N THR A 38 1.77 1.26 14.29
CA THR A 38 2.72 1.21 13.18
C THR A 38 4.08 0.71 13.68
N ALA A 39 4.85 0.03 12.82
CA ALA A 39 6.22 -0.38 13.16
C ALA A 39 7.17 0.81 13.42
N THR A 40 6.79 2.01 12.95
CA THR A 40 7.54 3.27 13.11
C THR A 40 6.61 4.32 13.73
N PRO A 41 6.49 4.37 15.08
CA PRO A 41 5.51 5.23 15.76
C PRO A 41 5.74 6.75 15.59
N ASP A 42 6.97 7.16 15.26
CA ASP A 42 7.38 8.56 15.17
C ASP A 42 8.05 8.86 13.82
N ASP A 43 7.53 8.28 12.74
CA ASP A 43 8.07 8.51 11.40
C ASP A 43 7.88 9.99 11.00
N PRO A 44 8.97 10.77 10.83
CA PRO A 44 8.88 12.20 10.52
C PRO A 44 8.36 12.47 9.10
N SER A 45 8.22 11.44 8.26
CA SER A 45 7.60 11.56 6.94
C SER A 45 6.07 11.57 7.00
N LEU A 46 5.46 11.19 8.13
CA LEU A 46 4.02 11.26 8.29
C LEU A 46 3.57 12.72 8.35
N PRO A 47 2.62 13.13 7.50
CA PRO A 47 2.15 14.50 7.50
C PRO A 47 1.36 14.80 8.79
N GLU A 48 1.61 15.97 9.36
CA GLU A 48 0.86 16.48 10.51
C GLU A 48 -0.49 17.11 10.12
N PRO A 49 -0.58 18.00 9.10
CA PRO A 49 -1.87 18.55 8.70
C PRO A 49 -2.64 17.58 7.82
N TRP A 50 -3.96 17.48 8.01
CA TRP A 50 -4.83 16.66 7.17
C TRP A 50 -6.10 17.43 6.82
N SER A 51 -6.54 17.33 5.57
CA SER A 51 -7.84 17.88 5.16
C SER A 51 -8.51 16.99 4.11
N ARG A 52 -9.65 17.42 3.56
CA ARG A 52 -10.33 16.69 2.48
C ARG A 52 -9.54 16.66 1.16
N SER A 53 -8.50 17.49 1.04
CA SER A 53 -7.70 17.65 -0.18
C SER A 53 -6.19 17.67 0.08
N GLU A 54 -5.75 17.82 1.33
CA GLU A 54 -4.33 17.88 1.70
C GLU A 54 -3.91 16.56 2.33
N ASN A 55 -2.73 16.07 1.95
CA ASN A 55 -2.14 14.81 2.41
C ASN A 55 -3.01 13.56 2.15
N VAL A 56 -3.94 13.64 1.20
CA VAL A 56 -4.80 12.53 0.76
C VAL A 56 -4.25 11.92 -0.54
N ALA A 57 -3.77 10.68 -0.48
CA ALA A 57 -3.30 9.97 -1.67
C ALA A 57 -4.44 9.60 -2.63
N TRP A 58 -5.60 9.22 -2.08
CA TRP A 58 -6.79 8.88 -2.85
C TRP A 58 -8.04 9.02 -1.99
N ARG A 59 -9.18 9.22 -2.66
CA ARG A 59 -10.52 9.20 -2.06
C ARG A 59 -11.52 8.66 -3.06
N THR A 60 -12.57 8.04 -2.54
CA THR A 60 -13.71 7.58 -3.34
C THR A 60 -15.01 7.87 -2.61
N GLU A 61 -16.09 8.10 -3.35
CA GLU A 61 -17.43 8.22 -2.76
C GLU A 61 -17.97 6.84 -2.42
N ILE A 62 -18.53 6.69 -1.22
CA ILE A 62 -19.17 5.45 -0.78
C ILE A 62 -20.68 5.68 -0.79
N PRO A 63 -21.46 4.93 -1.59
CA PRO A 63 -22.90 5.09 -1.64
C PRO A 63 -23.56 4.59 -0.34
N GLY A 64 -24.63 5.26 0.09
CA GLY A 64 -25.39 4.92 1.29
C GLY A 64 -24.96 5.70 2.54
N VAL A 65 -25.46 5.27 3.70
CA VAL A 65 -25.15 5.88 4.99
C VAL A 65 -24.16 4.99 5.73
N GLY A 66 -23.06 5.57 6.22
CA GLY A 66 -22.06 4.85 6.98
C GLY A 66 -22.63 4.30 8.30
N TRP A 67 -22.17 3.12 8.70
CA TRP A 67 -22.60 2.44 9.92
C TRP A 67 -22.03 3.05 11.22
N GLY A 68 -21.21 4.11 11.10
CA GLY A 68 -20.43 4.69 12.20
C GLY A 68 -20.73 6.15 12.55
N SER A 69 -21.60 6.83 11.82
CA SER A 69 -21.97 8.23 12.08
C SER A 69 -23.49 8.37 12.08
N GLN A 70 -24.04 9.04 13.10
CA GLN A 70 -25.43 9.49 13.06
C GLN A 70 -25.60 10.31 11.77
N ALA A 71 -26.54 9.93 10.91
CA ALA A 71 -26.94 10.78 9.81
C ALA A 71 -27.54 12.04 10.43
N GLU A 72 -26.78 13.13 10.47
CA GLU A 72 -27.33 14.44 10.81
C GLU A 72 -28.48 14.71 9.83
N ARG A 73 -29.68 14.87 10.40
CA ARG A 73 -30.89 15.25 9.68
C ARG A 73 -30.81 16.69 9.22
#